data_AF-A0A069D568-F1
#
_entry.id   AF-A0A069D568-F1
#
_cell.length_a   1.000
_cell.length_b   1.000
_cell.length_c   1.000
_cell.angle_alpha   90.00
_cell.angle_beta   90.00
_cell.angle_gamma   90.00
#
_symmetry.space_group_name_H-M   'P 1'
#
loop_
_entity.id
_entity.type
_entity.pdbx_description
1 polymer ?
#
loop_
_entity_poly.entity_id
_entity_poly.type
_entity_poly.pdbx_seq_one_letter_code
_entity_poly.pdbx_strand_id
1 'polypeptide(L)' 'MNVSLQNIDKVSALLTIKLEKADYQEQVEKSLKNIRQKAQVPGFRQGMVL' A
#
# COMPACT_ATOMS: atom_id res chain seq x y z
N MET A 1 7.69 1.29 -9.22
CA MET A 1 7.34 2.63 -8.71
C MET A 1 8.26 3.60 -9.42
N ASN A 2 7.72 4.63 -10.09
CA ASN A 2 8.55 5.56 -10.85
C ASN A 2 8.46 6.96 -10.25
N VAL A 3 9.56 7.44 -9.67
CA VAL A 3 9.62 8.73 -8.96
C VAL A 3 10.46 9.69 -9.80
N SER A 4 9.85 10.81 -10.16
CA SER A 4 10.54 11.89 -10.87
C SER A 4 10.48 13.16 -10.03
N LEU A 5 11.64 13.77 -9.80
CA LEU A 5 11.77 15.02 -9.07
C LEU A 5 12.15 16.12 -10.06
N GLN A 6 11.29 17.12 -10.21
CA GLN A 6 11.58 18.33 -10.97
C GLN A 6 11.81 19.47 -9.99
N ASN A 7 13.03 20.00 -9.96
CA ASN A 7 13.31 21.24 -9.23
C ASN A 7 12.79 22.41 -10.05
N ILE A 8 11.76 23.08 -9.56
CA ILE A 8 11.15 24.24 -10.22
C ILE A 8 11.88 25.53 -9.81
N ASP A 9 12.33 25.61 -8.54
CA ASP A 9 13.02 26.77 -7.99
C ASP A 9 14.07 26.39 -6.92
N LYS A 10 14.81 27.38 -6.39
CA LYS A 10 15.81 27.19 -5.31
C LYS A 10 15.25 26.58 -4.02
N VAL A 11 13.93 26.67 -3.79
CA VAL A 11 13.27 26.20 -2.56
C VAL A 11 12.06 25.30 -2.84
N SER A 12 11.75 25.06 -4.11
CA SER A 12 10.52 24.35 -4.52
C SER A 12 10.84 23.24 -5.50
N ALA A 13 10.46 22.02 -5.13
CA ALA A 13 10.58 20.83 -5.97
C ALA A 13 9.20 20.20 -6.15
N LEU A 14 8.88 19.79 -7.38
CA LEU A 14 7.70 19.03 -7.70
C LEU A 14 8.08 17.56 -7.83
N LEU A 15 7.57 16.76 -6.89
CA LEU A 15 7.73 15.33 -6.86
C LEU A 15 6.55 14.67 -7.58
N THR A 16 6.78 14.14 -8.78
CA THR A 16 5.79 13.34 -9.49
C THR A 16 6.08 11.87 -9.25
N ILE A 17 5.19 11.22 -8.49
CA ILE A 17 5.24 9.79 -8.26
C ILE A 17 4.21 9.14 -9.17
N LYS A 18 4.67 8.29 -10.09
CA LYS A 18 3.82 7.38 -10.86
C LYS A 18 3.80 6.04 -10.13
N LEU A 19 2.65 5.73 -9.55
CA LEU A 19 2.33 4.44 -8.95
C LEU A 19 1.68 3.56 -10.01
N GLU A 20 2.28 2.42 -10.30
CA GLU A 20 1.67 1.39 -11.14
C GLU A 20 0.98 0.34 -10.25
N LYS A 21 -0.04 -0.32 -10.79
CA LYS A 21 -0.81 -1.35 -10.06
C LYS A 21 0.08 -2.43 -9.44
N ALA A 22 1.10 -2.86 -10.17
CA ALA A 22 2.03 -3.88 -9.73
C ALA A 22 2.81 -3.48 -8.45
N ASP A 23 3.07 -2.19 -8.24
CA ASP A 23 3.92 -1.72 -7.14
C ASP A 23 3.26 -1.84 -5.77
N TYR A 24 1.94 -1.68 -5.71
CA TYR A 24 1.20 -1.72 -4.46
C TYR A 24 0.41 -3.01 -4.27
N GLN A 25 0.22 -3.81 -5.32
CA GLN A 25 -0.57 -5.03 -5.25
C GLN A 25 0.00 -6.03 -4.25
N GLU A 26 1.32 -6.30 -4.27
CA GLU A 26 1.94 -7.22 -3.32
C GLU A 26 1.84 -6.71 -1.88
N GLN A 27 2.00 -5.40 -1.68
CA GLN A 27 1.94 -4.78 -0.36
C GLN A 27 0.52 -4.80 0.22
N VAL A 28 -0.49 -4.62 -0.65
CA VAL A 28 -1.91 -4.74 -0.32
C VAL A 28 -2.27 -6.19 0.00
N GLU A 29 -1.87 -7.15 -0.84
CA GLU A 29 -2.12 -8.58 -0.60
C GLU A 29 -1.50 -9.06 0.72
N LYS A 30 -0.26 -8.63 1.00
CA LYS A 30 0.41 -8.93 2.27
C LYS A 30 -0.31 -8.31 3.46
N SER A 31 -0.76 -7.07 3.33
CA SER A 31 -1.53 -6.38 4.37
C SER A 31 -2.88 -7.06 4.61
N LEU A 32 -3.60 -7.43 3.55
CA LEU A 32 -4.86 -8.16 3.63
C LEU A 32 -4.70 -9.54 4.28
N LYS A 33 -3.62 -10.27 3.97
CA LYS A 33 -3.31 -11.55 4.61
C LYS A 33 -3.04 -11.39 6.11
N ASN A 34 -2.26 -10.38 6.49
CA ASN A 34 -1.98 -10.08 7.90
C ASN A 34 -3.26 -9.67 8.65
N ILE A 35 -4.11 -8.86 8.02
CA ILE A 35 -5.41 -8.45 8.59
C ILE A 35 -6.28 -9.68 8.77
N ARG A 36 -6.46 -10.53 7.74
CA ARG A 36 -7.27 -11.75 7.83
C ARG A 36 -6.81 -12.67 8.95
N GLN A 37 -5.49 -12.85 9.11
CA GLN A 37 -4.92 -13.68 10.17
C GLN A 37 -5.16 -13.13 11.58
N LYS A 38 -5.13 -11.81 11.74
CA LYS A 38 -5.28 -11.14 13.04
C LYS A 38 -6.71 -10.72 13.35
N ALA A 39 -7.58 -10.67 12.36
CA ALA A 39 -8.96 -10.25 12.51
C ALA A 39 -9.72 -11.22 13.41
N GLN A 40 -10.21 -10.69 14.52
CA GLN A 40 -11.15 -11.37 15.40
C GLN A 40 -12.54 -10.82 15.08
N VAL A 41 -13.22 -11.46 14.13
CA VAL A 41 -14.58 -11.12 13.76
C VAL A 41 -15.54 -11.87 14.68
N PRO A 42 -16.49 -11.20 15.35
CA PRO A 42 -17.47 -11.87 16.20
C PRO A 42 -18.21 -12.98 15.44
N GLY A 43 -18.20 -14.20 15.97
CA GLY A 43 -18.82 -15.37 15.34
C GLY A 43 -17.90 -16.19 14.42
N PHE A 44 -16.68 -15.72 14.11
CA PHE A 44 -15.68 -16.48 13.35
C PHE A 44 -14.46 -16.80 14.21
N ARG A 45 -13.87 -17.99 13.98
CA ARG A 45 -12.57 -18.34 14.59
C ARG A 45 -11.50 -17.39 14.04
N GLN A 46 -10.70 -16.80 14.93
CA GLN A 46 -9.61 -15.88 14.55
C GLN A 46 -8.79 -16.46 13.39
N GLY A 47 -8.59 -15.67 12.34
CA GLY A 47 -7.84 -16.10 11.15
C GLY A 47 -8.66 -16.75 10.02
N MET A 48 -9.94 -17.08 10.25
CA MET A 48 -10.86 -17.61 9.22
C MET A 48 -11.91 -16.58 8.86
N VAL A 49 -11.49 -15.54 8.14
CA VAL A 49 -12.39 -14.60 7.47
C VAL A 49 -12.08 -14.73 5.98
N LEU A 50 -12.95 -15.40 5.23
CA LEU A 50 -12.87 -15.53 3.77
C LEU A 50 -13.01 -14.15 3.10
#